data_AF-A0A1C2DD11-F1
#
_entry.id   AF-A0A1C2DD11-F1
#
_cell.length_a   1.000
_cell.length_b   1.000
_cell.length_c   1.000
_cell.angle_alpha   90.00
_cell.angle_beta   90.00
_cell.angle_gamma   90.00
#
_symmetry.space_group_name_H-M   'P 1'
#
loop_
_entity.id
_entity.type
_entity.pdbx_description
1 polymer ?
#
loop_
_entity_poly.entity_id
_entity_poly.type
_entity_poly.pdbx_seq_one_letter_code
_entity_poly.pdbx_strand_id
1 'polypeptide(L)'
;MDTRNPSEVAIWLERMGFNGKQVSAAAEQMGLSGRQLTRKRDAEAELTLQDRLAMAALRAGLQPWTPEADEDLAKVRALRERAGTIATELHAAVDKIVGAD
;
A
#
# COMPACT_ATOMS: atom_id res chain seq x y z
N MET A 1 7.12 29.18 -1.59
CA MET A 1 7.02 27.71 -1.60
C MET A 1 5.81 27.40 -0.76
N ASP A 2 4.73 27.00 -1.39
CA ASP A 2 3.42 26.99 -0.74
C ASP A 2 3.32 25.80 0.22
N THR A 3 2.77 26.05 1.40
CA THR A 3 2.53 25.10 2.49
C THR A 3 1.36 24.15 2.14
N ARG A 4 1.34 23.68 0.88
CA ARG A 4 0.28 22.85 0.29
C ARG A 4 0.54 21.39 0.61
N ASN A 5 -0.54 20.69 0.92
CA ASN A 5 -0.72 19.25 1.08
C ASN A 5 0.46 18.38 0.59
N PRO A 6 1.02 17.49 1.43
CA PRO A 6 2.11 16.60 1.01
C PRO A 6 1.70 15.73 -0.19
N SER A 7 2.63 15.47 -1.11
CA SER A 7 2.37 14.61 -2.27
C SER A 7 2.05 13.18 -1.84
N GLU A 8 1.37 12.43 -2.72
CA GLU A 8 1.02 11.02 -2.45
C GLU A 8 2.24 10.16 -2.07
N VAL A 9 3.38 10.40 -2.73
CA VAL A 9 4.64 9.72 -2.41
C VAL A 9 5.18 10.15 -1.05
N ALA A 10 5.10 11.44 -0.70
CA ALA A 10 5.54 11.93 0.60
C ALA A 10 4.73 11.29 1.73
N ILE A 11 3.40 11.24 1.58
CA ILE A 11 2.49 10.57 2.53
C ILE A 11 2.82 9.08 2.64
N TRP A 12 3.06 8.41 1.51
CA TRP A 12 3.38 6.99 1.52
C TRP A 12 4.73 6.69 2.19
N LEU A 13 5.77 7.47 1.90
CA LEU A 13 7.09 7.34 2.54
C LEU A 13 7.00 7.50 4.06
N GLU A 14 6.28 8.52 4.51
CA GLU A 14 6.01 8.76 5.94
C GLU A 14 5.30 7.57 6.59
N ARG A 15 4.23 7.05 5.95
CA ARG A 15 3.47 5.90 6.45
C ARG A 15 4.27 4.59 6.48
N MET A 16 5.28 4.47 5.62
CA MET A 16 6.21 3.35 5.61
C MET A 16 7.37 3.53 6.61
N GLY A 17 7.44 4.69 7.29
CA GLY A 17 8.51 5.00 8.25
C GLY A 17 9.83 5.41 7.61
N PHE A 18 9.85 5.70 6.31
CA PHE A 18 11.04 6.19 5.63
C PHE A 18 11.25 7.67 5.94
N ASN A 19 12.43 8.01 6.44
CA ASN A 19 12.84 9.42 6.52
C ASN A 19 13.38 9.91 5.17
N GLY A 20 13.48 11.23 4.97
CA GLY A 20 13.91 11.84 3.71
C GLY A 20 15.29 11.39 3.19
N LYS A 21 16.13 10.73 4.03
CA LYS A 21 17.42 10.15 3.63
C LYS A 21 17.32 8.70 3.15
N GLN A 22 16.18 8.03 3.39
CA GLN A 22 15.92 6.63 3.00
C GLN A 22 15.09 6.50 1.72
N VAL A 23 14.86 7.60 1.00
CA VAL A 23 14.10 7.61 -0.27
C VAL A 23 14.73 6.66 -1.30
N SER A 24 16.06 6.55 -1.34
CA SER A 24 16.74 5.61 -2.24
C SER A 24 16.43 4.15 -1.93
N ALA A 25 16.38 3.77 -0.65
CA ALA A 25 16.03 2.41 -0.25
C ALA A 25 14.56 2.07 -0.57
N ALA A 26 13.66 3.03 -0.39
CA ALA A 26 12.26 2.89 -0.81
C ALA A 26 12.12 2.77 -2.34
N ALA A 27 12.91 3.54 -3.09
CA ALA A 27 12.93 3.50 -4.55
C ALA A 27 13.42 2.15 -5.07
N GLU A 28 14.48 1.60 -4.49
CA GLU A 28 15.02 0.28 -4.85
C GLU A 28 13.97 -0.82 -4.69
N GLN A 29 13.19 -0.79 -3.60
CA GLN A 29 12.10 -1.75 -3.38
C GLN A 29 10.98 -1.66 -4.44
N MET A 30 10.82 -0.50 -5.08
CA MET A 30 9.88 -0.28 -6.17
C MET A 30 10.48 -0.58 -7.56
N GLY A 31 11.77 -0.93 -7.65
CA GLY A 31 12.48 -1.04 -8.92
C GLY A 31 12.75 0.32 -9.60
N LEU A 32 12.82 1.40 -8.81
CA LEU A 32 13.10 2.75 -9.27
C LEU A 32 14.48 3.23 -8.79
N SER A 33 15.06 4.19 -9.50
CA SER A 33 16.16 4.98 -8.93
C SER A 33 15.64 5.99 -7.90
N GLY A 34 16.47 6.32 -6.90
CA GLY A 34 16.14 7.36 -5.91
C GLY A 34 15.78 8.71 -6.56
N ARG A 35 16.41 9.06 -7.69
CA ARG A 35 16.08 10.27 -8.46
C ARG A 35 14.67 10.22 -9.05
N GLN A 36 14.27 9.08 -9.63
CA GLN A 36 12.91 8.91 -10.18
C GLN A 36 11.85 9.06 -9.08
N LEU A 37 12.06 8.42 -7.93
CA LEU A 37 11.12 8.54 -6.81
C LEU A 37 11.07 9.97 -6.25
N THR A 38 12.21 10.65 -6.17
CA THR A 38 12.29 12.05 -5.72
C THR A 38 11.50 12.97 -6.65
N ARG A 39 11.64 12.83 -7.97
CA ARG A 39 10.86 13.61 -8.94
C ARG A 39 9.35 13.41 -8.79
N LYS A 40 8.92 12.17 -8.50
CA LYS A 40 7.49 11.86 -8.24
C LYS A 40 7.01 12.45 -6.92
N ARG A 41 7.86 12.44 -5.89
CA ARG A 41 7.59 13.11 -4.60
C ARG A 41 7.44 14.61 -4.75
N ASP A 42 8.28 15.24 -5.57
CA ASP A 42 8.30 16.68 -5.76
C ASP A 42 7.31 17.14 -6.85
N ALA A 43 6.45 16.22 -7.33
CA ALA A 43 5.46 16.45 -8.39
C ALA A 43 6.06 16.92 -9.73
N GLU A 44 7.35 16.66 -9.97
CA GLU A 44 8.05 16.90 -11.24
C GLU A 44 7.86 15.75 -12.25
N ALA A 45 7.24 14.66 -11.81
CA ALA A 45 6.85 13.52 -12.61
C ALA A 45 5.59 12.89 -12.03
N GLU A 46 4.71 12.38 -12.88
CA GLU A 46 3.47 11.73 -12.43
C GLU A 46 3.71 10.31 -11.90
N LEU A 47 2.82 9.88 -10.99
CA LEU A 47 2.70 8.50 -10.56
C LEU A 47 1.95 7.69 -11.60
N THR A 48 2.64 6.73 -12.20
CA THR A 48 2.04 5.75 -13.11
C THR A 48 1.25 4.70 -12.31
N LEU A 49 0.41 3.92 -13.01
CA LEU A 49 -0.26 2.77 -12.42
C LEU A 49 0.75 1.78 -11.80
N GLN A 50 1.88 1.54 -12.47
CA GLN A 50 2.92 0.63 -11.98
C GLN A 50 3.49 1.09 -10.63
N ASP A 51 3.72 2.39 -10.46
CA ASP A 51 4.21 2.94 -9.18
C ASP A 51 3.19 2.73 -8.06
N ARG A 52 1.92 3.01 -8.35
CA ARG A 52 0.82 2.85 -7.38
C ARG A 52 0.66 1.39 -6.96
N LEU A 53 0.80 0.45 -7.90
CA LEU A 53 0.78 -0.99 -7.61
C LEU A 53 2.00 -1.41 -6.77
N ALA A 54 3.20 -0.93 -7.09
CA ALA A 54 4.40 -1.21 -6.29
C ALA A 54 4.26 -0.64 -4.85
N MET A 55 3.78 0.59 -4.71
CA MET A 55 3.50 1.21 -3.41
C MET A 55 2.48 0.40 -2.60
N ALA A 56 1.41 -0.09 -3.25
CA ALA A 56 0.39 -0.91 -2.61
C ALA A 56 0.93 -2.27 -2.18
N ALA A 57 1.70 -2.95 -3.04
CA ALA A 57 2.31 -4.24 -2.75
C ALA A 57 3.26 -4.15 -1.55
N LEU A 58 4.17 -3.16 -1.53
CA LEU A 58 5.09 -2.93 -0.42
C LEU A 58 4.34 -2.59 0.87
N ARG A 59 3.30 -1.75 0.80
CA ARG A 59 2.50 -1.40 1.98
C ARG A 59 1.77 -2.61 2.57
N ALA A 60 1.37 -3.55 1.72
CA ALA A 60 0.72 -4.80 2.10
C ALA A 60 1.71 -5.91 2.50
N GLY A 61 3.02 -5.67 2.42
CA GLY A 61 4.05 -6.66 2.73
C GLY A 61 4.12 -7.81 1.71
N LEU A 62 3.62 -7.59 0.49
CA LEU A 62 3.65 -8.59 -0.58
C LEU A 62 5.05 -8.65 -1.19
N GLN A 63 5.52 -9.87 -1.42
CA GLN A 63 6.76 -10.13 -2.14
C GLN A 63 6.54 -9.92 -3.66
N PRO A 64 7.62 -9.64 -4.43
CA PRO A 64 7.56 -9.70 -5.88
C PRO A 64 7.03 -11.06 -6.35
N TRP A 65 6.28 -11.05 -7.46
CA TRP A 65 5.79 -12.30 -8.04
C TRP A 65 6.95 -13.13 -8.57
N THR A 66 6.99 -14.39 -8.16
CA THR A 66 7.76 -15.46 -8.77
C THR A 66 6.87 -16.72 -8.84
N PRO A 67 7.18 -17.71 -9.68
CA PRO A 67 6.43 -18.97 -9.71
C PRO A 67 6.30 -19.62 -8.32
N GLU A 68 7.33 -19.52 -7.49
CA GLU A 68 7.36 -20.10 -6.15
C GLU A 68 6.51 -19.29 -5.16
N ALA A 69 6.45 -17.97 -5.29
CA ALA A 69 5.66 -17.10 -4.43
C ALA A 69 4.16 -17.07 -4.81
N ASP A 70 3.79 -17.57 -6.00
CA ASP A 70 2.41 -17.53 -6.51
C ASP A 70 1.42 -18.24 -5.57
N GLU A 71 1.82 -19.41 -5.03
CA GLU A 71 0.99 -20.15 -4.08
C GLU A 71 0.73 -19.35 -2.79
N ASP A 72 1.73 -18.62 -2.31
CA ASP A 72 1.60 -17.81 -1.09
C ASP A 72 0.74 -16.57 -1.34
N LEU A 73 0.88 -15.93 -2.51
CA LEU A 73 0.00 -14.84 -2.93
C LEU A 73 -1.46 -15.32 -3.07
N ALA A 74 -1.69 -16.53 -3.59
CA ALA A 74 -3.01 -17.13 -3.66
C ALA A 74 -3.62 -17.37 -2.27
N LYS A 75 -2.82 -17.85 -1.30
CA LYS A 75 -3.25 -18.00 0.10
C LYS A 75 -3.61 -16.66 0.73
N VAL A 76 -2.80 -15.62 0.52
CA VAL A 76 -3.09 -14.26 1.01
C VAL A 76 -4.41 -13.73 0.45
N ARG A 77 -4.68 -13.98 -0.84
CA ARG A 77 -5.97 -13.62 -1.45
C ARG A 77 -7.14 -14.33 -0.75
N ALA A 78 -7.05 -15.64 -0.58
CA ALA A 78 -8.10 -16.43 0.08
C ALA A 78 -8.34 -15.96 1.53
N LEU A 79 -7.28 -15.65 2.27
CA LEU A 79 -7.38 -15.09 3.62
C LEU A 79 -8.08 -13.73 3.64
N ARG A 80 -7.76 -12.83 2.69
CA ARG A 80 -8.41 -11.52 2.58
C ARG A 80 -9.90 -11.65 2.31
N GLU A 81 -10.30 -12.53 1.39
CA GLU A 81 -11.71 -12.78 1.08
C GLU A 81 -12.44 -13.30 2.32
N ARG A 82 -11.84 -14.26 3.04
CA ARG A 82 -12.42 -14.82 4.26
C ARG A 82 -12.57 -13.78 5.38
N ALA A 83 -11.56 -12.94 5.59
CA ALA A 83 -11.62 -11.88 6.60
C ALA A 83 -12.74 -10.87 6.30
N GLY A 84 -12.97 -10.53 5.03
CA GLY A 84 -14.07 -9.68 4.61
C GLY A 84 -15.45 -10.27 4.90
N THR A 85 -15.62 -11.57 4.66
CA THR A 85 -16.84 -12.30 5.03
C THR A 85 -17.09 -12.24 6.53
N ILE A 86 -16.08 -12.57 7.34
CA ILE A 86 -16.19 -12.55 8.81
C ILE A 86 -16.55 -11.16 9.32
N ALA A 87 -15.94 -10.10 8.80
CA ALA A 87 -16.25 -8.73 9.19
C ALA A 87 -17.69 -8.33 8.89
N THR A 88 -18.22 -8.78 7.75
CA THR A 88 -19.63 -8.57 7.35
C THR A 88 -20.59 -9.32 8.26
N GLU A 89 -20.31 -10.60 8.53
CA GLU A 89 -21.11 -11.44 9.42
C GLU A 89 -21.14 -10.88 10.85
N LEU A 90 -20.00 -10.38 11.34
CA LEU A 90 -19.89 -9.76 12.65
C LEU A 90 -20.73 -8.47 12.75
N HIS A 91 -20.65 -7.58 11.74
CA HIS A 91 -21.50 -6.39 11.70
C HIS A 91 -22.99 -6.75 11.73
N ALA A 92 -23.41 -7.71 10.89
CA ALA A 92 -24.80 -8.15 10.85
C ALA A 92 -25.26 -8.79 12.18
N ALA A 93 -24.38 -9.49 12.89
CA ALA A 93 -24.67 -10.05 14.21
C ALA A 93 -24.79 -8.95 15.28
N VAL A 94 -23.90 -7.94 15.26
CA VAL A 94 -23.96 -6.78 16.17
C VAL A 94 -25.23 -5.97 15.94
N ASP A 95 -25.59 -5.69 14.69
CA ASP A 95 -26.81 -4.93 14.36
C ASP A 95 -28.08 -5.64 14.84
N LYS A 96 -28.12 -6.97 14.79
CA LYS A 96 -29.24 -7.77 15.34
C LYS A 96 -29.33 -7.71 16.86
N ILE A 97 -28.21 -7.56 17.56
CA ILE A 97 -28.17 -7.48 19.02
C ILE A 97 -28.53 -6.06 19.50
N VAL A 98 -28.03 -5.03 18.80
CA VAL A 98 -28.19 -3.62 19.19
C VAL A 98 -29.47 -2.99 18.63
N GLY A 99 -29.96 -3.45 17.47
CA GLY A 99 -31.20 -2.97 16.85
C GLY A 99 -32.46 -3.73 17.29
N ALA A 100 -32.35 -4.66 18.24
CA ALA A 100 -33.47 -5.35 18.86
C ALA A 100 -33.91 -4.62 20.15
N ASP A 101 -34.34 -3.37 19.99
CA ASP A 101 -35.13 -2.63 20.98
C ASP A 101 -36.50 -2.27 20.37
#